data_AF-I7KN13-F1
#
_entry.id   AF-I7KN13-F1
#
_cell.length_a   1.000
_cell.length_b   1.000
_cell.length_c   1.000
_cell.angle_alpha   90.00
_cell.angle_beta   90.00
_cell.angle_gamma   90.00
#
_symmetry.space_group_name_H-M   'P 1'
#
loop_
_entity.id
_entity.type
_entity.pdbx_description
1 polymer ?
#
loop_
_entity_poly.entity_id
_entity_poly.type
_entity_poly.pdbx_seq_one_letter_code
_entity_poly.pdbx_strand_id
1 'polypeptide(L)'
;MAFISSGYNPDKPMENRITDIGPQKYDLFYPPVIAKNKGKWLYHEIIKPGVLVHVAESGDECYTVRVGGARLMTASHIREICEIADKHCDGHLRFTTRNNIEFMV
;
A
#
# COMPACT_ATOMS: atom_id res chain seq x y z
N MET A 1 21.11 -2.07 -25.98
CA MET A 1 20.83 -1.20 -24.82
C MET A 1 22.08 -0.40 -24.52
N ALA A 2 21.95 0.88 -24.18
CA ALA A 2 23.06 1.69 -23.67
C ALA A 2 23.20 1.50 -22.15
N PHE A 3 24.42 1.66 -21.64
CA PHE A 3 24.63 1.74 -20.20
C PHE A 3 24.25 3.15 -19.70
N ILE A 4 23.41 3.21 -18.67
CA ILE A 4 22.98 4.46 -18.03
C ILE A 4 23.35 4.35 -16.55
N SER A 5 24.31 5.16 -16.09
CA SER A 5 24.78 5.13 -14.69
C SER A 5 23.76 5.72 -13.73
N SER A 6 23.64 5.13 -12.53
CA SER A 6 22.87 5.70 -11.42
C SER A 6 23.66 6.73 -10.59
N GLY A 7 24.95 6.94 -10.89
CA GLY A 7 25.90 7.71 -10.08
C GLY A 7 26.83 6.86 -9.21
N TYR A 8 26.63 5.53 -9.18
CA TYR A 8 27.55 4.57 -8.54
C TYR A 8 28.92 4.55 -9.24
N ASN A 9 29.99 4.48 -8.44
CA ASN A 9 31.37 4.35 -8.92
C ASN A 9 31.94 2.94 -8.66
N PRO A 10 32.23 2.13 -9.70
CA PRO A 10 32.78 0.78 -9.53
C PRO A 10 34.21 0.77 -8.97
N ASP A 11 35.00 1.82 -9.19
CA ASP A 11 36.37 1.93 -8.67
C ASP A 11 36.40 2.36 -7.20
N LYS A 12 35.31 2.98 -6.72
CA LYS A 12 35.14 3.44 -5.33
C LYS A 12 33.82 2.92 -4.76
N PRO A 13 33.68 1.60 -4.58
CA PRO A 13 32.39 0.97 -4.28
C PRO A 13 31.82 1.31 -2.89
N MET A 14 32.59 1.95 -2.01
CA MET A 14 32.17 2.37 -0.68
C MET A 14 31.78 3.86 -0.61
N GLU A 15 32.13 4.65 -1.62
CA GLU A 15 31.77 6.08 -1.68
C GLU A 15 30.25 6.23 -1.87
N ASN A 16 29.62 7.12 -1.09
CA ASN A 16 28.18 7.41 -1.11
C ASN A 16 27.26 6.19 -0.89
N ARG A 17 27.76 5.10 -0.28
CA ARG A 17 26.95 3.92 0.04
C ARG A 17 26.06 4.19 1.26
N ILE A 18 24.74 4.05 1.09
CA ILE A 18 23.76 4.10 2.18
C ILE A 18 23.43 2.65 2.60
N THR A 19 23.57 2.32 3.89
CA THR A 19 23.26 0.99 4.45
C THR A 19 22.46 1.11 5.75
N ASP A 20 21.90 -0.02 6.20
CA ASP A 20 21.27 -0.16 7.53
C ASP A 20 20.05 0.74 7.79
N ILE A 21 19.36 1.17 6.73
CA ILE A 21 18.21 2.09 6.81
C ILE A 21 16.86 1.41 7.13
N GLY A 22 16.75 0.09 6.95
CA GLY A 22 15.49 -0.63 7.14
C GLY A 22 14.39 -0.23 6.13
N PRO A 23 13.11 -0.59 6.41
CA PRO A 23 11.98 -0.20 5.58
C PRO A 23 11.51 1.22 5.89
N GLN A 24 10.78 1.83 4.95
CA GLN A 24 9.98 3.01 5.26
C GLN A 24 8.92 2.65 6.31
N LYS A 25 8.67 3.58 7.24
CA LYS A 25 7.66 3.38 8.28
C LYS A 25 6.27 3.34 7.64
N TYR A 26 5.46 2.35 8.02
CA TYR A 26 4.18 2.05 7.38
C TYR A 26 3.15 3.18 7.47
N ASP A 27 3.24 4.04 8.48
CA ASP A 27 2.29 5.12 8.75
C ASP A 27 2.40 6.29 7.77
N LEU A 28 3.50 6.35 7.00
CA LEU A 28 3.64 7.25 5.85
C LEU A 28 2.64 6.95 4.73
N PHE A 29 2.05 5.74 4.72
CA PHE A 29 1.19 5.27 3.64
C PHE A 29 -0.27 5.04 4.06
N TYR A 30 -0.62 5.39 5.29
CA TYR A 30 -1.99 5.20 5.76
C TYR A 30 -2.98 6.13 5.05
N PRO A 31 -4.15 5.61 4.63
CA PRO A 31 -5.29 6.47 4.37
C PRO A 31 -5.60 7.32 5.62
N PRO A 32 -6.05 8.58 5.46
CA PRO A 32 -6.34 9.46 6.59
C PRO A 32 -7.27 8.85 7.64
N VAL A 33 -8.31 8.12 7.21
CA VAL A 33 -9.25 7.42 8.12
C VAL A 33 -8.58 6.34 8.96
N ILE A 34 -7.59 5.63 8.39
CA ILE A 34 -6.81 4.62 9.11
C ILE A 34 -5.86 5.30 10.11
N ALA A 35 -5.17 6.35 9.68
CA ALA A 35 -4.24 7.08 10.55
C ALA A 35 -4.96 7.69 11.76
N LYS A 36 -6.12 8.33 11.54
CA LYS A 36 -6.95 8.96 12.58
C LYS A 36 -7.48 7.95 13.62
N ASN A 37 -7.91 6.78 13.16
CA ASN A 37 -8.62 5.81 13.99
C ASN A 37 -7.79 4.59 14.40
N LYS A 38 -6.48 4.60 14.14
CA LYS A 38 -5.58 3.48 14.49
C LYS A 38 -5.66 3.16 15.99
N GLY A 39 -6.05 1.93 16.28
CA GLY A 39 -6.19 1.42 17.65
C GLY A 39 -7.53 1.75 18.33
N LYS A 40 -8.47 2.37 17.61
CA LYS A 40 -9.79 2.78 18.11
C LYS A 40 -10.93 2.21 17.25
N TRP A 41 -10.74 0.97 16.77
CA TRP A 41 -11.75 0.25 15.99
C TRP A 41 -12.68 -0.50 16.93
N LEU A 42 -14.00 -0.32 16.75
CA LEU A 42 -15.01 -0.89 17.63
C LEU A 42 -15.45 -2.28 17.13
N TYR A 43 -15.80 -2.38 15.85
CA TYR A 43 -16.22 -3.63 15.23
C TYR A 43 -15.95 -3.63 13.72
N HIS A 44 -16.18 -4.79 13.11
CA HIS A 44 -16.13 -4.95 11.66
C HIS A 44 -17.27 -5.84 11.19
N GLU A 45 -17.67 -5.67 9.94
CA GLU A 45 -18.66 -6.52 9.28
C GLU A 45 -18.22 -6.89 7.87
N ILE A 46 -18.63 -8.07 7.42
CA ILE A 46 -18.51 -8.49 6.02
C ILE A 46 -19.85 -8.22 5.35
N ILE A 47 -19.92 -7.12 4.60
CA ILE A 47 -21.16 -6.68 3.95
C ILE A 47 -21.54 -7.61 2.80
N LYS A 48 -20.53 -8.08 2.05
CA LYS A 48 -20.67 -9.05 0.95
C LYS A 48 -19.31 -9.69 0.63
N PRO A 49 -19.25 -10.75 -0.18
CA PRO A 49 -17.97 -11.36 -0.57
C PRO A 49 -16.99 -10.33 -1.12
N GLY A 50 -15.85 -10.17 -0.44
CA GLY A 50 -14.79 -9.23 -0.81
C GLY A 50 -15.00 -7.78 -0.34
N VAL A 51 -16.08 -7.45 0.38
CA VAL A 51 -16.31 -6.10 0.92
C VAL A 51 -16.50 -6.14 2.43
N LEU A 52 -15.67 -5.37 3.13
CA LEU A 52 -15.67 -5.24 4.58
C LEU A 52 -15.92 -3.79 4.96
N VAL A 53 -16.47 -3.57 6.15
CA VAL A 53 -16.48 -2.25 6.81
C VAL A 53 -15.87 -2.39 8.20
N HIS A 54 -15.05 -1.42 8.59
CA HIS A 54 -14.59 -1.24 9.97
C HIS A 54 -15.16 0.06 10.50
N VAL A 55 -15.74 0.02 11.70
CA VAL A 55 -16.34 1.18 12.34
C VAL A 55 -15.52 1.56 13.57
N ALA A 56 -15.09 2.81 13.64
CA ALA A 56 -14.31 3.35 14.75
C ALA A 56 -15.21 3.76 15.92
N GLU A 57 -14.61 3.93 17.11
CA GLU A 57 -15.28 4.51 18.28
C GLU A 57 -15.85 5.92 18.01
N SER A 58 -15.26 6.65 17.07
CA SER A 58 -15.72 7.96 16.61
C SER A 58 -16.98 7.92 15.74
N GLY A 59 -17.37 6.73 15.26
CA GLY A 59 -18.38 6.54 14.23
C GLY A 59 -17.83 6.63 12.80
N ASP A 60 -16.53 6.92 12.60
CA ASP A 60 -15.92 6.87 11.26
C ASP A 60 -15.95 5.45 10.72
N GLU A 61 -16.26 5.30 9.43
CA GLU A 61 -16.26 4.02 8.73
C GLU A 61 -15.11 3.96 7.72
N CYS A 62 -14.55 2.77 7.53
CA CYS A 62 -13.58 2.49 6.47
C CYS A 62 -14.00 1.21 5.74
N TYR A 63 -14.36 1.36 4.48
CA TYR A 63 -14.76 0.25 3.61
C TYR A 63 -13.54 -0.31 2.90
N THR A 64 -13.38 -1.63 2.94
CA THR A 64 -12.30 -2.32 2.24
C THR A 64 -12.87 -3.22 1.15
N VAL A 65 -12.39 -3.05 -0.08
CA VAL A 65 -12.67 -3.95 -1.19
C VAL A 65 -11.43 -4.82 -1.46
N ARG A 66 -11.57 -6.13 -1.28
CA ARG A 66 -10.52 -7.12 -1.49
C ARG A 66 -10.69 -7.80 -2.84
N VAL A 67 -9.63 -7.77 -3.64
CA VAL A 67 -9.58 -8.42 -4.96
C VAL A 67 -8.41 -9.38 -5.06
N GLY A 68 -8.55 -10.39 -5.92
CA GLY A 68 -7.49 -11.36 -6.20
C GLY A 68 -6.26 -10.69 -6.81
N GLY A 69 -5.08 -11.13 -6.42
CA GLY A 69 -3.81 -10.76 -7.07
C GLY A 69 -3.11 -12.02 -7.57
N ALA A 70 -2.56 -11.99 -8.78
CA ALA A 70 -1.82 -13.13 -9.35
C ALA A 70 -0.47 -13.39 -8.66
N ARG A 71 -0.09 -12.54 -7.69
CA ARG A 71 1.21 -12.46 -7.00
C ARG A 71 2.37 -12.14 -7.95
N LEU A 72 2.62 -12.98 -8.95
CA LEU A 72 3.49 -12.66 -10.06
C LEU A 72 2.75 -11.68 -10.98
N MET A 73 3.23 -10.43 -11.03
CA MET A 73 2.55 -9.33 -11.74
C MET A 73 3.56 -8.51 -12.54
N THR A 74 3.10 -7.90 -13.61
CA THR A 74 3.91 -6.99 -14.42
C THR A 74 3.93 -5.59 -13.81
N ALA A 75 4.94 -4.79 -14.14
CA ALA A 75 4.97 -3.38 -13.75
C ALA A 75 3.78 -2.59 -14.32
N SER A 76 3.24 -2.99 -15.47
CA SER A 76 2.03 -2.37 -16.04
C SER A 76 0.80 -2.64 -15.17
N HIS A 77 0.63 -3.87 -14.68
CA HIS A 77 -0.49 -4.22 -13.80
C HIS A 77 -0.41 -3.49 -12.44
N ILE A 78 0.79 -3.31 -11.89
CA ILE A 78 0.96 -2.49 -10.66
C ILE A 78 0.57 -1.03 -10.92
N ARG A 79 0.89 -0.46 -12.09
CA ARG A 79 0.48 0.92 -12.43
C ARG A 79 -1.02 1.06 -12.60
N GLU A 80 -1.69 0.05 -13.16
CA GLU A 80 -3.16 0.00 -13.23
C GLU A 80 -3.79 -0.06 -11.83
N ILE A 81 -3.21 -0.84 -10.90
CA ILE A 81 -3.60 -0.85 -9.49
C ILE A 81 -3.44 0.54 -8.85
N CYS A 82 -2.33 1.23 -9.12
CA CYS A 82 -2.12 2.61 -8.66
C CYS A 82 -3.14 3.58 -9.28
N GLU A 83 -3.45 3.47 -10.58
CA GLU A 83 -4.45 4.32 -11.23
C GLU A 83 -5.83 4.18 -10.59
N ILE A 84 -6.23 2.96 -10.20
CA ILE A 84 -7.47 2.73 -9.45
C ILE A 84 -7.40 3.39 -8.07
N ALA A 85 -6.28 3.25 -7.36
CA ALA A 85 -6.10 3.87 -6.05
C ALA A 85 -6.11 5.41 -6.12
N ASP A 86 -5.46 6.01 -7.12
CA ASP A 86 -5.46 7.46 -7.34
C ASP A 86 -6.88 7.98 -7.63
N LYS A 87 -7.65 7.23 -8.41
CA LYS A 87 -9.00 7.64 -8.81
C LYS A 87 -10.05 7.49 -7.72
N HIS A 88 -9.87 6.53 -6.81
CA HIS A 88 -10.94 6.12 -5.89
C HIS A 88 -10.55 6.09 -4.42
N CYS A 89 -9.26 6.13 -4.07
CA CYS A 89 -8.74 5.88 -2.72
C CYS A 89 -7.64 6.89 -2.33
N ASP A 90 -7.61 8.08 -2.94
CA ASP A 90 -6.61 9.12 -2.71
C ASP A 90 -5.15 8.63 -2.83
N GLY A 91 -4.91 7.68 -3.72
CA GLY A 91 -3.59 7.07 -3.95
C GLY A 91 -3.19 6.00 -2.94
N HIS A 92 -4.08 5.61 -2.02
CA HIS A 92 -3.81 4.59 -1.01
C HIS A 92 -4.34 3.21 -1.40
N LEU A 93 -3.53 2.19 -1.14
CA LEU A 93 -3.91 0.78 -1.24
C LEU A 93 -3.04 -0.06 -0.31
N ARG A 94 -3.40 -1.34 -0.12
CA ARG A 94 -2.52 -2.29 0.57
C ARG A 94 -2.56 -3.68 -0.06
N PHE A 95 -1.54 -4.47 0.23
CA PHE A 95 -1.53 -5.90 -0.05
C PHE A 95 -1.77 -6.69 1.23
N THR A 96 -2.54 -7.76 1.12
CA THR A 96 -2.79 -8.71 2.21
C THR A 96 -1.66 -9.72 2.33
N THR A 97 -1.62 -10.45 3.45
CA THR A 97 -0.68 -11.54 3.68
C THR A 97 -0.89 -12.75 2.75
N ARG A 98 -2.00 -12.80 2.01
CA ARG A 98 -2.27 -13.80 0.96
C ARG A 98 -2.14 -13.23 -0.45
N ASN A 99 -1.43 -12.11 -0.61
CA ASN A 99 -1.13 -11.46 -1.89
C ASN A 99 -2.36 -10.92 -2.65
N ASN A 100 -3.54 -10.86 -2.02
CA ASN A 100 -4.67 -10.08 -2.52
C ASN A 100 -4.41 -8.58 -2.35
N ILE A 101 -5.07 -7.78 -3.18
CA ILE A 101 -5.03 -6.31 -3.15
C ILE A 101 -6.26 -5.82 -2.39
N GLU A 102 -6.11 -4.76 -1.62
CA GLU A 102 -7.20 -4.08 -0.93
C GLU A 102 -7.18 -2.58 -1.21
N PHE A 103 -8.34 -2.08 -1.59
CA PHE A 103 -8.64 -0.66 -1.76
C PHE A 103 -9.54 -0.21 -0.61
N MET A 104 -9.26 0.97 -0.04
CA MET A 104 -9.95 1.49 1.14
C MET A 104 -10.58 2.84 0.82
N VAL A 105 -11.86 3.00 1.17
CA VAL A 105 -12.66 4.22 0.98
C VAL A 105 -13.44 4.59 2.22
#